data_AF-A0A6C0AR86-F1
#
_entry.id   AF-A0A6C0AR86-F1
#
_cell.length_a   1.000
_cell.length_b   1.000
_cell.length_c   1.000
_cell.angle_alpha   90.00
_cell.angle_beta   90.00
_cell.angle_gamma   90.00
#
_symmetry.space_group_name_H-M   'P 1'
#
loop_
_entity.id
_entity.type
_entity.pdbx_description
1 polymer ?
#
loop_
_entity_poly.entity_id
_entity_poly.type
_entity_poly.pdbx_seq_one_letter_code
_entity_poly.pdbx_strand_id
1 'polypeptide(L)'
;MDIQLTLASLKDLENENIKVDAIKFQKMLILYNSIEHGWSVKKKNESYVFSKNHENKKEVFEDTYLLKFMNTNLDLNKVIS
;
A
#
# COMPACT_ATOMS: atom_id res chain seq x y z
N MET A 1 -7.50 7.60 24.62
CA MET A 1 -6.02 7.68 24.67
C MET A 1 -5.60 8.04 23.27
N ASP A 2 -5.37 9.33 23.02
CA ASP A 2 -4.88 9.77 21.73
C ASP A 2 -3.39 9.49 21.68
N ILE A 3 -3.03 8.34 21.09
CA ILE A 3 -1.63 7.98 20.90
C ILE A 3 -1.07 8.95 19.85
N GLN A 4 -0.25 9.91 20.30
CA GLN A 4 0.56 10.70 19.39
C GLN A 4 1.72 9.83 18.92
N LEU A 5 1.58 9.30 17.71
CA LEU A 5 2.61 8.49 17.06
C LEU A 5 3.82 9.38 16.71
N THR A 6 4.92 9.17 17.42
CA THR A 6 6.23 9.73 17.09
C THR A 6 7.17 8.63 16.62
N LEU A 7 8.15 8.95 15.77
CA LEU A 7 9.18 7.98 15.32
C LEU A 7 9.89 7.29 16.49
N ALA A 8 10.07 7.99 17.62
CA ALA A 8 10.64 7.41 18.84
C ALA A 8 9.72 6.36 19.46
N SER A 9 8.41 6.63 19.56
CA SER A 9 7.42 5.66 20.07
C SER A 9 7.18 4.47 19.13
N LEU A 10 7.53 4.56 17.84
CA LEU A 10 7.38 3.43 16.92
C LEU A 10 8.37 2.29 17.21
N LYS A 11 9.50 2.58 17.87
CA LYS A 11 10.55 1.57 18.17
C LYS A 11 10.09 0.51 19.18
N ASP A 12 9.13 0.84 20.03
CA ASP A 12 8.66 -0.04 21.11
C ASP A 12 7.35 -0.77 20.75
N LEU A 13 6.83 -0.59 19.53
CA LEU A 13 5.54 -1.17 19.09
C LEU A 13 5.55 -2.70 18.99
N GLU A 14 6.73 -3.33 18.90
CA GLU A 14 6.86 -4.79 18.85
C GLU A 14 6.28 -5.48 20.11
N ASN A 15 6.17 -4.75 21.22
CA ASN A 15 5.70 -5.26 22.51
C ASN A 15 4.26 -4.82 22.86
N GLU A 16 3.59 -4.05 21.98
CA GLU A 16 2.24 -3.56 22.22
C GLU A 16 1.19 -4.31 21.38
N ASN A 17 0.06 -4.64 22.00
CA ASN A 17 -1.11 -5.18 21.30
C ASN A 17 -1.87 -4.04 20.56
N ILE A 18 -1.34 -3.65 19.40
CA ILE A 18 -1.93 -2.60 18.57
C ILE A 18 -3.07 -3.19 17.74
N LYS A 19 -4.27 -2.64 17.92
CA LYS A 19 -5.40 -2.94 17.04
C LYS A 19 -5.43 -1.96 15.87
N VAL A 20 -5.23 -2.50 14.67
CA VAL A 20 -5.37 -1.73 13.42
C VAL A 20 -6.62 -2.21 12.69
N ASP A 21 -7.40 -1.27 12.16
CA ASP A 21 -8.52 -1.60 11.26
C ASP A 21 -7.99 -2.31 10.01
N ALA A 22 -8.53 -3.50 9.73
CA ALA A 22 -8.03 -4.37 8.67
C ALA A 22 -8.12 -3.72 7.28
N ILE A 23 -9.19 -2.97 7.01
CA ILE A 23 -9.39 -2.28 5.72
C ILE A 23 -8.36 -1.16 5.56
N LYS A 24 -8.14 -0.38 6.61
CA LYS A 24 -7.14 0.70 6.62
C LYS A 24 -5.73 0.15 6.42
N PHE A 25 -5.40 -0.97 7.06
CA PHE A 25 -4.12 -1.63 6.90
C PHE A 25 -3.91 -2.15 5.47
N GLN A 26 -4.92 -2.81 4.88
CA GLN A 26 -4.86 -3.25 3.48
C GLN A 26 -4.66 -2.09 2.51
N LYS A 27 -5.33 -0.95 2.75
CA LYS A 27 -5.09 0.28 1.96
C LYS A 27 -3.65 0.74 2.08
N MET A 28 -3.08 0.77 3.29
CA MET A 28 -1.67 1.13 3.51
C MET A 28 -0.72 0.18 2.77
N LEU A 29 -0.98 -1.14 2.83
CA LEU A 29 -0.19 -2.16 2.15
C LEU A 29 -0.19 -1.97 0.62
N ILE A 30 -1.36 -1.74 0.01
CA ILE A 30 -1.45 -1.48 -1.43
C ILE A 30 -0.65 -0.23 -1.82
N LEU A 31 -0.77 0.85 -1.04
CA LEU A 31 -0.04 2.09 -1.30
C LEU A 31 1.46 1.88 -1.23
N TYR A 32 1.95 1.20 -0.19
CA TYR A 32 3.36 0.88 -0.01
C TYR A 32 3.90 0.02 -1.16
N ASN A 33 3.29 -1.14 -1.39
CA ASN A 33 3.72 -2.08 -2.42
C ASN A 33 3.69 -1.45 -3.83
N SER A 34 2.70 -0.62 -4.13
CA SER A 34 2.62 0.04 -5.43
C SER A 34 3.79 1.00 -5.66
N ILE A 35 4.17 1.76 -4.62
CA ILE A 35 5.31 2.68 -4.69
C ILE A 35 6.61 1.90 -4.89
N GLU A 36 6.85 0.83 -4.12
CA GLU A 36 8.01 -0.05 -4.28
C GLU A 36 8.08 -0.68 -5.68
N HIS A 37 6.93 -0.95 -6.30
CA HIS A 37 6.83 -1.44 -7.67
C HIS A 37 6.86 -0.34 -8.76
N GLY A 38 7.26 0.88 -8.40
CA GLY A 38 7.50 2.00 -9.33
C GLY A 38 6.26 2.75 -9.79
N TRP A 39 5.12 2.61 -9.10
CA TRP A 39 3.95 3.43 -9.35
C TRP A 39 4.06 4.77 -8.62
N SER A 40 3.64 5.84 -9.29
CA SER A 40 3.29 7.11 -8.64
C SER A 40 1.85 7.05 -8.16
N VAL A 41 1.62 7.35 -6.88
CA VAL A 41 0.27 7.38 -6.29
C VAL A 41 -0.07 8.79 -5.82
N LYS A 42 -1.23 9.31 -6.23
CA LYS A 42 -1.74 10.63 -5.81
C LYS A 42 -3.11 10.49 -5.17
N LYS A 43 -3.27 10.97 -3.92
CA LYS A 43 -4.59 11.08 -3.29
C LYS A 43 -5.36 12.25 -3.90
N LYS A 44 -6.63 12.02 -4.27
CA LYS A 44 -7.58 13.04 -4.73
C LYS A 44 -8.91 12.81 -4.02
N ASN A 45 -9.24 13.69 -3.08
CA ASN A 45 -10.44 13.58 -2.24
C ASN A 45 -10.52 12.17 -1.59
N GLU A 46 -11.60 11.42 -1.88
CA GLU A 46 -11.86 10.06 -1.38
C GLU A 46 -11.25 8.94 -2.26
N SER A 47 -10.37 9.29 -3.20
CA SER A 47 -9.78 8.34 -4.15
C SER A 47 -8.25 8.44 -4.22
N TYR A 48 -7.63 7.37 -4.73
CA TYR A 48 -6.21 7.32 -5.03
C TYR A 48 -6.02 7.03 -6.52
N VAL A 49 -5.19 7.83 -7.17
CA VAL A 49 -4.84 7.68 -8.59
C VAL A 49 -3.46 7.06 -8.68
N PHE A 50 -3.38 5.87 -9.27
CA PHE A 50 -2.15 5.16 -9.55
C PHE A 50 -1.75 5.42 -11.00
N SER A 51 -0.50 5.83 -11.21
CA SER A 51 0.06 6.05 -12.55
C SER A 51 1.46 5.49 -12.60
N LYS A 52 1.80 4.78 -13.67
CA LYS A 52 3.14 4.26 -13.91
C LYS A 52 3.60 4.75 -15.27
N ASN A 53 4.87 5.14 -15.37
CA ASN A 53 5.43 5.54 -16.65
C ASN A 53 5.71 4.28 -17.46
N HIS A 54 5.19 4.23 -18.68
CA HIS A 54 5.37 3.12 -19.64
C HIS A 54 6.16 3.55 -20.87
N GLU A 55 7.03 4.56 -20.78
CA GLU A 55 7.91 4.99 -21.89
C GLU A 55 7.19 5.17 -23.24
N ASN A 56 5.98 5.75 -23.22
CA ASN A 56 5.07 5.92 -24.37
C ASN A 56 4.56 4.62 -25.02
N LYS A 57 4.79 3.45 -24.41
CA LYS A 57 4.20 2.18 -24.83
C LYS A 57 2.77 2.12 -24.30
N LYS A 58 1.84 1.75 -25.19
CA LYS A 58 0.48 1.42 -24.82
C LYS A 58 0.45 -0.04 -24.36
N GLU A 59 0.19 -0.25 -23.08
CA GLU A 59 -0.11 -1.57 -22.55
C GLU A 59 -1.63 -1.72 -22.41
N VAL A 60 -2.16 -2.82 -22.92
CA VAL A 60 -3.55 -3.22 -22.65
C VAL A 60 -3.49 -4.19 -21.49
N PHE A 61 -4.16 -3.83 -20.40
CA PHE A 61 -4.27 -4.69 -19.23
C PHE A 61 -5.60 -5.42 -19.28
N GLU A 62 -5.52 -6.73 -19.47
CA GLU A 62 -6.66 -7.64 -19.33
C GLU A 62 -7.13 -7.71 -17.87
N ASP A 63 -8.34 -8.19 -17.61
CA ASP A 63 -8.87 -8.36 -16.25
C ASP A 63 -7.94 -9.21 -15.35
N THR A 64 -7.22 -10.15 -15.96
CA THR A 64 -6.20 -10.97 -15.29
C THR A 64 -5.05 -10.15 -14.72
N TYR A 65 -4.71 -9.03 -15.35
CA TYR A 65 -3.72 -8.10 -14.84
C TYR A 65 -4.23 -7.39 -13.59
N LEU A 66 -5.50 -6.97 -13.55
CA LEU A 66 -6.09 -6.36 -12.35
C LEU A 66 -6.07 -7.35 -11.19
N LEU A 67 -6.44 -8.60 -11.44
CA LEU A 67 -6.36 -9.67 -10.43
C LEU A 67 -4.91 -9.88 -9.96
N LYS A 68 -3.96 -9.94 -10.88
CA LYS A 68 -2.53 -10.07 -10.57
C LYS A 68 -2.03 -8.87 -9.76
N PHE A 69 -2.42 -7.65 -10.11
CA PHE A 69 -2.09 -6.43 -9.40
C PHE A 69 -2.60 -6.50 -7.96
N MET A 70 -3.88 -6.87 -7.77
CA MET A 70 -4.47 -7.02 -6.45
C MET A 70 -3.71 -8.06 -5.62
N ASN A 71 -3.49 -9.27 -6.16
CA ASN A 71 -2.75 -10.32 -5.47
C ASN A 71 -1.31 -9.91 -5.12
N THR A 72 -0.64 -9.17 -6.02
CA THR A 72 0.75 -8.72 -5.84
C THR A 72 0.86 -7.62 -4.78
N ASN A 73 -0.12 -6.72 -4.69
CA ASN A 73 -0.07 -5.55 -3.82
C ASN A 73 -0.83 -5.73 -2.49
N LEU A 74 -1.62 -6.81 -2.36
CA LEU A 74 -2.28 -7.22 -1.11
C LEU A 74 -1.48 -8.28 -0.32
N ASP A 75 -0.35 -8.75 -0.85
CA ASP A 75 0.48 -9.75 -0.19
C ASP A 75 1.22 -9.15 1.01
N LEU A 76 0.79 -9.53 2.21
CA LEU A 76 1.38 -9.07 3.47
C LEU A 76 2.79 -9.61 3.67
N ASN A 77 3.12 -10.78 3.11
CA ASN A 77 4.43 -11.40 3.31
C ASN A 77 5.57 -10.51 2.81
N LYS A 78 5.32 -9.66 1.82
CA LYS A 78 6.29 -8.68 1.30
C LYS A 78 6.70 -7.59 2.28
N VAL A 79 5.94 -7.41 3.36
CA VAL A 79 6.18 -6.36 4.36
C VAL A 79 6.70 -6.93 5.67
N ILE A 80 6.40 -8.20 5.97
CA ILE A 80 6.74 -8.84 7.26
C ILE A 80 7.96 -9.79 7.19
N SER A 81 8.50 -10.05 5.99
CA SER A 81 9.72 -10.87 5.78
C SER A 81 10.98 -10.03 5.74
#